data_AF-A0A833UQ05-F1
#
_entry.id   AF-A0A833UQ05-F1
#
_cell.length_a   1.000
_cell.length_b   1.000
_cell.length_c   1.000
_cell.angle_alpha   90.00
_cell.angle_beta   90.00
_cell.angle_gamma   90.00
#
_symmetry.space_group_name_H-M   'P 1'
#
loop_
_entity.id
_entity.type
_entity.pdbx_description
1 polymer ?
#
loop_
_entity_poly.entity_id
_entity_poly.type
_entity_poly.pdbx_seq_one_letter_code
_entity_poly.pdbx_strand_id
1 'polypeptide(L)'
;MAYKAGTQAEDRTYGGWIAFEQQLTSVGEGKRGLHSFGNFTVHDRTTTAVSDSQQLGLKYYGLFESQPNDILGLAVNRVHLNDRYTDYVNNSRLGTNLRQLNEDAEYNVELNYSYYPAKWFMLRPLVQYVVHPGATNQVDNALVIGLESKIIFCNHPRKPRCKE
;
A
#
# COMPACT_ATOMS: atom_id res chain seq x y z
N MET A 1 -28.94 8.23 -31.77
CA MET A 1 -28.38 6.86 -31.72
C MET A 1 -26.87 6.98 -31.98
N ALA A 2 -26.05 7.17 -30.95
CA ALA A 2 -24.59 7.24 -31.10
C ALA A 2 -24.01 5.85 -30.78
N TYR A 3 -23.32 5.27 -31.75
CA TYR A 3 -22.74 3.93 -31.70
C TYR A 3 -21.72 3.86 -30.55
N LYS A 4 -21.99 3.04 -29.53
CA LYS A 4 -21.04 2.76 -28.45
C LYS A 4 -19.94 1.88 -29.05
N ALA A 5 -18.79 2.46 -29.38
CA ALA A 5 -17.65 1.68 -29.83
C ALA A 5 -17.33 0.64 -28.74
N GLY A 6 -17.43 -0.64 -29.10
CA GLY A 6 -17.04 -1.73 -28.22
C GLY A 6 -15.56 -1.56 -27.84
N THR A 7 -15.21 -1.91 -26.60
CA THR A 7 -13.82 -1.96 -26.14
C THR A 7 -13.02 -2.85 -27.09
N GLN A 8 -12.01 -2.28 -27.75
CA GLN A 8 -11.07 -3.08 -28.55
C GLN A 8 -10.16 -3.86 -27.59
N ALA A 9 -9.99 -5.15 -27.89
CA ALA A 9 -9.04 -5.98 -27.17
C ALA A 9 -7.62 -5.54 -27.54
N GLU A 10 -6.79 -5.34 -26.53
CA GLU A 10 -5.34 -5.11 -26.70
C GLU A 10 -4.60 -6.42 -26.43
N ASP A 11 -3.52 -6.66 -27.18
CA ASP A 11 -2.63 -7.82 -27.01
C ASP A 11 -1.42 -7.50 -26.11
N ARG A 12 -1.33 -6.26 -25.61
CA ARG A 12 -0.22 -5.78 -24.79
C ARG A 12 -0.72 -4.95 -23.62
N THR A 13 0.09 -4.93 -22.56
CA THR A 13 -0.07 -4.06 -21.40
C THR A 13 1.31 -3.60 -20.96
N TYR A 14 1.44 -2.34 -20.57
CA TYR A 14 2.68 -1.78 -20.05
C TYR A 14 2.46 -1.08 -18.71
N GLY A 15 3.56 -0.79 -18.03
CA GLY A 15 3.56 -0.06 -16.77
C GLY A 15 4.98 0.29 -16.36
N GLY A 16 5.08 1.18 -15.39
CA GLY A 16 6.35 1.61 -14.83
C GLY A 16 6.20 1.79 -13.32
N TRP A 17 7.34 1.74 -12.64
CA TRP A 17 7.40 2.00 -11.21
C TRP A 17 8.69 2.72 -10.84
N ILE A 18 8.63 3.48 -9.76
CA ILE A 18 9.79 4.03 -9.09
C ILE A 18 9.62 3.86 -7.59
N ALA A 19 10.70 3.46 -6.93
CA ALA A 19 10.75 3.31 -5.49
C ALA A 19 12.00 3.99 -4.93
N PHE A 20 11.89 4.57 -3.75
CA PHE A 20 13.03 5.10 -3.01
C PHE A 20 12.89 4.80 -1.51
N GLU A 21 14.02 4.68 -0.83
CA GLU A 21 14.13 4.71 0.62
C GLU A 21 15.38 5.53 0.98
N GLN A 22 15.25 6.47 1.91
CA GLN A 22 16.31 7.38 2.30
C GLN A 22 16.33 7.55 3.81
N GLN A 23 17.48 7.30 4.43
CA GLN A 23 17.71 7.68 5.82
C GLN A 23 17.82 9.21 5.90
N LEU A 24 16.93 9.84 6.67
CA LEU A 24 16.87 11.28 6.90
C LEU A 24 17.66 11.70 8.13
N THR A 25 17.63 10.87 9.18
CA THR A 25 18.40 11.11 10.41
C THR A 25 19.11 9.85 10.87
N SER A 26 20.21 10.04 11.61
CA SER A 26 20.93 8.96 12.28
C SER A 26 21.10 9.30 13.75
N VAL A 27 20.80 8.35 14.63
CA VAL A 27 20.98 8.49 16.09
C VAL A 27 21.92 7.40 16.58
N GLY A 28 23.07 7.81 17.11
CA GLY A 28 24.14 6.90 17.51
C GLY A 28 24.88 6.31 16.31
N GLU A 29 25.25 5.03 16.39
CA GLU A 29 25.86 4.31 15.28
C GLU A 29 24.83 3.46 14.53
N GLY A 30 24.94 3.43 13.19
CA GLY A 30 24.16 2.54 12.34
C GLY A 30 22.90 3.16 11.71
N LYS A 31 21.86 2.33 11.54
CA LYS A 31 20.64 2.64 10.76
C LYS A 31 19.49 3.20 11.60
N ARG A 32 19.68 3.40 12.91
CA ARG A 32 18.66 3.98 13.80
C ARG A 32 18.37 5.42 13.40
N GLY A 33 17.11 5.82 13.49
CA GLY A 33 16.65 7.15 13.12
C GLY A 33 15.49 7.11 12.14
N LEU A 34 15.20 8.27 11.56
CA LEU A 34 14.08 8.50 10.65
C LEU A 34 14.50 8.17 9.22
N HIS A 35 13.65 7.40 8.53
CA HIS A 35 13.77 7.07 7.11
C HIS A 35 12.50 7.48 6.41
N SER A 36 12.62 8.03 5.20
CA SER A 36 11.49 8.19 4.28
C SER A 36 11.51 7.10 3.23
N PHE A 37 10.33 6.78 2.71
CA PHE A 37 10.20 5.90 1.58
C PHE A 37 9.06 6.36 0.66
N GLY A 38 9.13 5.94 -0.59
CA GLY A 38 8.08 6.15 -1.55
C GLY A 38 8.04 5.05 -2.60
N ASN A 39 6.82 4.70 -3.03
CA ASN A 39 6.57 3.79 -4.14
C ASN A 39 5.53 4.43 -5.06
N PHE A 40 5.81 4.51 -6.35
CA PHE A 40 4.92 5.11 -7.33
C PHE A 40 4.81 4.16 -8.52
N THR A 41 3.58 3.93 -8.98
CA THR A 41 3.32 3.08 -10.14
C THR A 41 2.46 3.83 -11.15
N VAL A 42 2.68 3.53 -12.42
CA VAL A 42 1.83 3.94 -13.54
C VAL A 42 1.52 2.72 -14.38
N HIS A 43 0.29 2.63 -14.88
CA HIS A 43 -0.22 1.47 -15.59
C HIS A 43 -0.91 1.88 -16.89
N ASP A 44 -0.97 0.94 -17.84
CA ASP A 44 -1.66 1.12 -19.12
C ASP A 44 -3.15 1.46 -18.90
N ARG A 45 -3.56 2.65 -19.36
CA ARG A 45 -4.93 3.15 -19.22
C ARG A 45 -5.95 2.46 -20.15
N THR A 46 -5.54 1.51 -20.98
CA THR A 46 -6.48 0.74 -21.80
C THR A 46 -6.84 -0.59 -21.14
N THR A 47 -5.88 -1.25 -20.50
CA THR A 47 -6.02 -2.65 -20.07
C THR A 47 -6.09 -2.83 -18.56
N THR A 48 -5.90 -1.76 -17.77
CA THR A 48 -5.86 -1.84 -16.30
C THR A 48 -6.95 -1.00 -15.64
N ALA A 49 -7.45 -1.48 -14.49
CA ALA A 49 -8.47 -0.81 -13.69
C ALA A 49 -7.91 0.36 -12.86
N VAL A 50 -6.64 0.27 -12.48
CA VAL A 50 -5.90 1.28 -11.71
C VAL A 50 -4.93 1.97 -12.66
N SER A 51 -5.01 3.30 -12.81
CA SER A 51 -4.09 4.02 -13.70
C SER A 51 -2.74 4.29 -13.05
N ASP A 52 -2.74 4.51 -11.74
CA ASP A 52 -1.56 4.87 -10.96
C ASP A 52 -1.79 4.63 -9.46
N SER A 53 -0.69 4.38 -8.75
CA SER A 53 -0.69 4.37 -7.29
C SER A 53 0.50 5.16 -6.75
N GLN A 54 0.31 5.75 -5.58
CA GLN A 54 1.36 6.46 -4.85
C GLN A 54 1.33 6.02 -3.40
N GLN A 55 2.50 5.70 -2.86
CA GLN A 55 2.72 5.45 -1.45
C GLN A 55 3.88 6.34 -1.01
N LEU A 56 3.68 7.03 0.11
CA LEU A 56 4.70 7.83 0.77
C LEU A 56 4.61 7.59 2.26
N GLY A 57 5.76 7.50 2.92
CA GLY A 57 5.75 7.28 4.35
C GLY A 57 7.09 7.52 5.02
N LEU A 58 7.04 7.37 6.34
CA LEU A 58 8.15 7.47 7.25
C LEU A 58 8.25 6.19 8.07
N LYS A 59 9.48 5.78 8.36
CA LYS A 59 9.80 4.71 9.30
C LYS A 59 10.80 5.26 10.31
N TYR A 60 10.56 5.04 11.60
CA TYR A 60 11.53 5.30 12.63
C TYR A 60 12.07 3.97 13.16
N TYR A 61 13.36 3.74 12.96
CA TYR A 61 14.06 2.55 13.45
C TYR A 61 14.64 2.80 14.84
N GLY A 62 14.28 1.93 15.79
CA GLY A 62 14.79 1.95 17.16
C GLY A 62 14.32 3.16 17.96
N LEU A 63 13.00 3.36 18.05
CA LEU A 63 12.38 4.47 18.79
C LEU A 63 12.81 4.52 20.26
N PHE A 64 12.92 3.34 20.90
CA PHE A 64 13.38 3.20 22.27
C PHE A 64 14.78 2.57 22.31
N GLU A 65 15.62 3.00 23.23
CA GLU A 65 16.96 2.42 23.41
C GLU A 65 16.91 0.94 23.79
N SER A 66 15.90 0.54 24.57
CA SER A 66 15.66 -0.86 24.94
C SER A 66 15.17 -1.73 23.78
N GLN A 67 14.73 -1.12 22.67
CA GLN A 67 14.20 -1.81 21.49
C GLN A 67 14.80 -1.23 20.19
N PRO A 68 16.12 -1.36 19.98
CA PRO A 68 16.81 -0.70 18.87
C PRO A 68 16.42 -1.23 17.48
N ASN A 69 15.75 -2.39 17.42
CA ASN A 69 15.35 -3.07 16.19
C ASN A 69 13.88 -2.86 15.82
N ASP A 70 13.09 -2.26 16.72
CA ASP A 70 11.68 -1.99 16.48
C ASP A 70 11.49 -0.88 15.44
N ILE A 71 10.36 -0.91 14.74
CA ILE A 71 10.07 0.04 13.66
C ILE A 71 8.69 0.64 13.88
N LEU A 72 8.62 1.96 14.06
CA LEU A 72 7.37 2.71 13.97
C LEU A 72 7.19 3.19 12.52
N GLY A 73 6.11 2.78 11.87
CA GLY A 73 5.81 3.16 10.48
C GLY A 73 4.55 4.00 10.37
N LEU A 74 4.60 5.07 9.56
CA LEU A 74 3.44 5.85 9.15
C LEU A 74 3.47 6.02 7.64
N ALA A 75 2.37 5.70 6.95
CA ALA A 75 2.29 5.77 5.50
C ALA A 75 0.93 6.30 5.02
N VAL A 76 0.94 6.95 3.87
CA VAL A 76 -0.25 7.31 3.11
C VAL A 76 -0.15 6.67 1.73
N ASN A 77 -1.25 6.10 1.28
CA ASN A 77 -1.39 5.50 -0.04
C ASN A 77 -2.57 6.12 -0.78
N ARG A 78 -2.42 6.27 -2.09
CA ARG A 78 -3.49 6.62 -3.03
C ARG A 78 -3.49 5.60 -4.16
N VAL A 79 -4.66 5.07 -4.47
CA VAL A 79 -4.89 4.17 -5.61
C VAL A 79 -5.94 4.81 -6.50
N HIS A 80 -5.53 5.26 -7.69
CA HIS A 80 -6.42 5.96 -8.61
C HIS A 80 -6.99 5.01 -9.65
N LEU A 81 -8.31 5.04 -9.79
CA LEU A 81 -8.98 4.27 -10.82
C LEU A 81 -8.81 4.93 -12.18
N ASN A 82 -8.81 4.10 -13.20
CA ASN A 82 -8.80 4.53 -14.58
C ASN A 82 -10.21 4.95 -15.02
N ASP A 83 -10.38 6.17 -15.51
CA ASP A 83 -11.66 6.71 -15.99
C ASP A 83 -12.36 5.77 -16.98
N ARG A 84 -11.62 5.12 -17.87
CA ARG A 84 -12.21 4.16 -18.84
C ARG A 84 -12.83 2.95 -18.15
N TYR A 85 -12.20 2.49 -17.08
CA TYR A 85 -12.72 1.40 -16.26
C TYR A 85 -13.94 1.86 -15.45
N THR A 86 -13.85 3.02 -14.81
CA THR A 86 -14.95 3.65 -14.06
C THR A 86 -16.19 3.86 -14.95
N ASP A 87 -16.00 4.40 -16.15
CA ASP A 87 -17.05 4.59 -17.14
C ASP A 87 -17.63 3.25 -17.62
N TYR A 88 -16.79 2.25 -17.88
CA TYR A 88 -17.25 0.93 -18.29
C TYR A 88 -18.16 0.31 -17.20
N VAL A 89 -17.72 0.32 -15.95
CA VAL A 89 -18.48 -0.22 -14.81
C VAL A 89 -19.78 0.55 -14.61
N ASN A 90 -19.75 1.88 -14.56
CA ASN A 90 -20.97 2.67 -14.36
C ASN A 90 -21.93 2.57 -15.55
N ASN A 91 -21.43 2.54 -16.78
CA ASN A 91 -22.28 2.40 -17.96
C ASN A 91 -22.87 1.00 -18.12
N SER A 92 -22.29 -0.03 -17.49
CA SER A 92 -22.91 -1.37 -17.43
C SER A 92 -24.19 -1.41 -16.59
N ARG A 93 -24.46 -0.34 -15.81
CA ARG A 93 -25.63 -0.16 -14.94
C ARG A 93 -26.60 0.91 -15.45
N LEU A 94 -26.46 1.32 -16.73
CA LEU A 94 -27.37 2.26 -17.41
C LEU A 94 -28.84 1.86 -17.18
N GLY A 95 -29.64 2.78 -16.61
CA GLY A 95 -31.04 2.54 -16.25
C GLY A 95 -31.30 2.38 -14.74
N THR A 96 -30.25 2.35 -13.92
CA THR A 96 -30.33 2.47 -12.46
C THR A 96 -29.74 3.81 -12.00
N ASN A 97 -30.22 4.39 -10.90
CA ASN A 97 -29.61 5.59 -10.29
C ASN A 97 -28.31 5.27 -9.50
N LEU A 98 -27.76 4.06 -9.65
CA LEU A 98 -26.62 3.58 -8.86
C LEU A 98 -25.32 3.76 -9.65
N ARG A 99 -24.43 4.62 -9.17
CA ARG A 99 -23.04 4.76 -9.68
C ARG A 99 -22.06 4.04 -8.77
N GLN A 100 -21.74 2.79 -9.08
CA GLN A 100 -20.96 1.92 -8.20
C GLN A 100 -19.57 2.51 -7.87
N LEU A 101 -18.91 3.11 -8.85
CA LEU A 101 -17.61 3.78 -8.69
C LEU A 101 -17.84 5.27 -8.92
N ASN A 102 -17.78 6.09 -7.88
CA ASN A 102 -18.13 7.51 -7.95
C ASN A 102 -17.11 8.43 -7.28
N GLU A 103 -15.96 7.88 -6.92
CA GLU A 103 -14.77 8.60 -6.49
C GLU A 103 -13.60 8.18 -7.37
N ASP A 104 -12.64 9.08 -7.58
CA ASP A 104 -11.53 8.82 -8.51
C ASP A 104 -10.45 7.92 -7.90
N ALA A 105 -10.35 7.89 -6.57
CA ALA A 105 -9.32 7.13 -5.85
C ALA A 105 -9.77 6.63 -4.48
N GLU A 106 -9.13 5.55 -4.05
CA GLU A 106 -9.11 5.12 -2.65
C GLU A 106 -7.83 5.64 -1.96
N TYR A 107 -7.96 6.07 -0.70
CA TYR A 107 -6.84 6.51 0.12
C TYR A 107 -6.71 5.66 1.37
N ASN A 108 -5.48 5.32 1.75
CA ASN A 108 -5.21 4.55 2.97
C ASN A 108 -4.12 5.25 3.79
N VAL A 109 -4.40 5.54 5.05
CA VAL A 109 -3.40 5.99 6.03
C VAL A 109 -3.14 4.86 7.00
N GLU A 110 -1.89 4.43 7.18
CA GLU A 110 -1.52 3.33 8.08
C GLU A 110 -0.49 3.80 9.11
N LEU A 111 -0.76 3.51 10.38
CA LEU A 111 0.22 3.54 11.47
C LEU A 111 0.46 2.12 11.97
N ASN A 112 1.72 1.71 12.06
CA ASN A 112 2.10 0.38 12.54
C ASN A 112 3.31 0.43 13.46
N TYR A 113 3.45 -0.59 14.33
CA TYR A 113 4.63 -0.76 15.18
C TYR A 113 5.16 -2.19 15.05
N SER A 114 6.29 -2.37 14.40
CA SER A 114 6.95 -3.68 14.27
C SER A 114 7.78 -3.95 15.51
N TYR A 115 7.30 -4.83 16.38
CA TYR A 115 7.98 -5.31 17.57
C TYR A 115 8.77 -6.58 17.26
N TYR A 116 10.06 -6.61 17.61
CA TYR A 116 10.97 -7.74 17.41
C TYR A 116 11.40 -8.37 18.74
N PRO A 117 10.55 -9.16 19.40
CA PRO A 117 10.90 -9.84 20.66
C PRO A 117 12.03 -10.88 20.49
N ALA A 118 12.23 -11.40 19.26
CA ALA A 118 13.31 -12.32 18.93
C ALA A 118 13.72 -12.15 17.46
N LYS A 119 14.95 -12.55 17.11
CA LYS A 119 15.46 -12.44 15.72
C LYS A 119 14.66 -13.24 14.68
N TRP A 120 13.92 -14.24 15.12
CA TRP A 120 13.09 -15.10 14.28
C TRP A 120 11.59 -14.72 14.34
N PHE A 121 11.21 -13.70 15.12
CA PHE A 121 9.81 -13.35 15.36
C PHE A 121 9.58 -11.84 15.33
N MET A 122 8.56 -11.44 14.57
CA MET A 122 8.04 -10.08 14.57
C MET A 122 6.53 -10.10 14.80
N LEU A 123 6.05 -9.15 15.60
CA LEU A 123 4.63 -8.80 15.74
C LEU A 123 4.44 -7.35 15.34
N ARG A 124 3.43 -7.08 14.52
CA ARG A 124 3.12 -5.73 14.04
C ARG A 124 1.63 -5.43 14.19
N PRO A 125 1.20 -4.88 15.34
CA PRO A 125 -0.08 -4.19 15.39
C PRO A 125 -0.08 -3.03 14.40
N LEU A 126 -1.23 -2.82 13.76
CA LEU A 126 -1.46 -1.73 12.83
C LEU A 126 -2.87 -1.19 12.96
N VAL A 127 -3.01 0.09 12.67
CA VAL A 127 -4.29 0.76 12.46
C VAL A 127 -4.26 1.44 11.11
N GLN A 128 -5.31 1.24 10.32
CA GLN A 128 -5.48 1.85 9.02
C GLN A 128 -6.80 2.62 8.98
N TYR A 129 -6.78 3.77 8.32
CA TYR A 129 -7.98 4.51 7.97
C TYR A 129 -8.09 4.58 6.44
N VAL A 130 -9.20 4.05 5.91
CA VAL A 130 -9.46 3.93 4.47
C VAL A 130 -10.56 4.91 4.09
N VAL A 131 -10.25 5.82 3.16
CA VAL A 131 -11.20 6.77 2.58
C VAL A 131 -11.60 6.31 1.20
N HIS A 132 -12.91 6.31 0.95
CA HIS A 132 -13.53 5.78 -0.26
C HIS A 132 -13.10 4.34 -0.59
N PRO A 133 -13.37 3.36 0.29
CA PRO A 133 -13.03 1.96 0.02
C PRO A 133 -13.64 1.50 -1.31
N GLY A 134 -12.81 1.01 -2.24
CA GLY A 134 -13.21 0.65 -3.61
C GLY A 134 -13.46 1.84 -4.54
N ALA A 135 -12.95 3.03 -4.20
CA ALA A 135 -13.21 4.29 -4.90
C ALA A 135 -14.71 4.61 -5.05
N THR A 136 -15.43 4.46 -3.94
CA THR A 136 -16.84 4.82 -3.84
C THR A 136 -17.14 5.50 -2.51
N ASN A 137 -18.07 6.45 -2.52
CA ASN A 137 -18.64 7.03 -1.30
C ASN A 137 -19.97 6.37 -0.90
N GLN A 138 -20.38 5.30 -1.60
CA GLN A 138 -21.54 4.48 -1.21
C GLN A 138 -21.26 3.57 -0.01
N VAL A 139 -20.00 3.46 0.39
CA VAL A 139 -19.54 2.75 1.59
C VAL A 139 -18.85 3.78 2.47
N ASP A 140 -19.13 3.72 3.77
CA ASP A 140 -18.47 4.59 4.75
C ASP A 140 -16.96 4.35 4.77
N ASN A 141 -16.22 5.40 5.17
CA ASN A 141 -14.80 5.26 5.45
C ASN A 141 -14.56 4.20 6.53
N ALA A 142 -13.50 3.41 6.39
CA ALA A 142 -13.25 2.28 7.26
C ALA A 142 -12.08 2.55 8.22
N LEU A 143 -12.28 2.24 9.51
CA LEU A 143 -11.19 2.08 10.47
C LEU A 143 -10.89 0.59 10.61
N VAL A 144 -9.66 0.19 10.28
CA VAL A 144 -9.19 -1.20 10.32
C VAL A 144 -8.13 -1.32 11.40
N ILE A 145 -8.28 -2.33 12.27
CA ILE A 145 -7.27 -2.69 13.26
C ILE A 145 -6.77 -4.08 12.91
N GLY A 146 -5.45 -4.23 12.82
CA GLY A 146 -4.82 -5.46 12.38
C GLY A 146 -3.64 -5.87 13.25
N LEU A 147 -3.27 -7.14 13.13
CA LEU A 147 -2.04 -7.69 13.70
C LEU A 147 -1.39 -8.57 12.63
N GLU A 148 -0.16 -8.21 12.25
CA GLU A 148 0.69 -9.05 11.42
C GLU A 148 1.73 -9.77 12.28
N SER A 149 2.08 -10.99 11.89
CA SER A 149 3.17 -11.75 12.51
C SER A 149 4.07 -12.35 11.46
N LYS A 150 5.38 -12.32 11.68
CA LYS A 150 6.38 -12.98 10.82
C LYS A 150 7.23 -13.91 11.66
N ILE A 151 7.31 -15.18 11.23
CA ILE A 151 8.11 -16.23 11.87
C ILE A 151 9.11 -16.76 10.84
N ILE A 152 10.39 -16.78 11.20
CA ILE A 152 11.46 -17.30 10.35
C ILE A 152 11.94 -18.63 10.94
N PHE A 153 11.73 -19.73 10.21
CA PHE A 153 12.21 -21.06 10.62
C PHE A 153 13.68 -21.25 10.25
N CYS A 154 14.56 -21.27 11.25
CA CYS A 154 15.99 -21.53 11.05
C CYS A 154 16.27 -23.04 11.17
N ASN A 155 16.47 -23.73 10.04
CA ASN A 155 16.79 -25.16 10.00
C ASN A 155 18.29 -25.41 9.73
N HIS A 156 19.17 -25.26 10.73
CA HIS A 156 20.48 -25.96 10.73
C HIS A 156 21.19 -25.95 12.10
N PRO A 157 21.74 -27.09 12.59
CA PRO A 157 22.44 -27.16 13.89
C PRO A 157 23.84 -26.52 13.94
N ARG A 158 24.41 -26.09 12.81
CA ARG A 158 25.83 -25.65 12.74
C ARG A 158 26.10 -24.26 12.13
N LYS A 159 25.07 -23.50 11.74
CA LYS A 159 25.25 -22.09 11.32
C LYS A 159 24.04 -21.25 11.74
N PRO A 160 24.17 -20.34 12.72
CA PRO A 160 23.10 -19.41 13.06
C PRO A 160 23.01 -18.35 11.95
N ARG A 161 22.26 -18.64 10.88
CA ARG A 161 21.84 -17.63 9.88
C ARG A 161 20.44 -17.10 10.17
N CYS A 162 20.11 -16.97 11.45
CA CYS A 162 19.15 -16.00 11.94
C CYS A 162 19.95 -14.73 12.32
N LYS A 163 20.62 -14.09 11.34
CA LYS A 163 21.26 -12.79 11.51
C LYS A 163 20.71 -11.84 10.46
N GLU A 164 20.43 -10.62 10.93
CA GLU A 164 19.90 -9.43 10.22
C GLU A 164 20.49 -9.20 8.83
#